data_AF-A0A844AF62-F1
#
_entry.id   AF-A0A844AF62-F1
#
_cell.length_a   1.000
_cell.length_b   1.000
_cell.length_c   1.000
_cell.angle_alpha   90.00
_cell.angle_beta   90.00
_cell.angle_gamma   90.00
#
_symmetry.space_group_name_H-M   'P 1'
#
loop_
_entity.id
_entity.type
_entity.pdbx_description
1 polymer ?
#
loop_
_entity_poly.entity_id
_entity_poly.type
_entity_poly.pdbx_seq_one_letter_code
_entity_poly.pdbx_strand_id
1 'polypeptide(L)' 'MSWPEMTALHAAATLAEVIFLGPLTTEIQAWIESSALTARVRNGNIFAGGFQRLSDWSNE' A
#
# COMPACT_ATOMS: atom_id res chain seq x y z
N MET A 1 20.11 -9.24 -3.54
CA MET A 1 18.85 -9.96 -3.85
C MET A 1 19.22 -11.28 -4.50
N SER A 2 18.95 -12.42 -3.87
CA SER A 2 19.34 -13.75 -4.36
C SER A 2 18.13 -14.68 -4.50
N TRP A 3 16.97 -14.13 -4.89
CA TRP A 3 15.77 -14.93 -5.12
C TRP A 3 15.51 -15.01 -6.63
N PRO A 4 15.88 -16.14 -7.30
CA PRO A 4 15.80 -16.28 -8.75
C PRO A 4 14.41 -16.00 -9.32
N GLU A 5 13.36 -16.38 -8.60
CA GLU A 5 11.96 -16.22 -8.98
C GLU A 5 11.57 -14.74 -9.04
N MET A 6 12.06 -13.92 -8.11
CA MET A 6 11.86 -12.46 -8.12
C MET A 6 12.57 -11.80 -9.32
N THR A 7 13.77 -12.27 -9.67
CA THR A 7 14.49 -11.81 -10.86
C THR A 7 13.74 -12.18 -12.15
N ALA A 8 13.24 -13.41 -12.25
CA ALA A 8 12.44 -13.84 -13.39
C ALA A 8 11.14 -13.02 -13.50
N LEU A 9 10.48 -12.74 -12.38
CA LEU A 9 9.28 -11.89 -12.34
C LEU A 9 9.57 -10.47 -12.82
N HIS A 10 10.67 -9.85 -12.36
CA HIS A 10 11.07 -8.51 -12.80
C HIS A 10 11.47 -8.45 -14.28
N ALA A 11 11.93 -9.56 -14.86
CA ALA A 11 12.21 -9.66 -16.30
C ALA A 11 10.92 -9.78 -17.13
N ALA A 12 9.90 -10.44 -16.60
CA ALA A 12 8.64 -10.70 -17.31
C ALA A 12 7.57 -9.62 -17.10
N ALA A 13 7.62 -8.88 -15.99
CA ALA A 13 6.58 -7.93 -15.60
C ALA A 13 7.16 -6.72 -14.86
N THR A 14 6.49 -5.59 -15.01
CA THR A 14 6.76 -4.37 -14.25
C THR A 14 5.56 -4.00 -13.39
N LEU A 15 5.83 -3.59 -12.15
CA LEU A 15 4.79 -3.08 -11.27
C LEU A 15 4.44 -1.64 -11.69
N ALA A 16 3.32 -1.48 -12.40
CA ALA A 16 2.91 -0.17 -12.92
C ALA A 16 2.23 0.71 -11.87
N GLU A 17 1.45 0.12 -10.97
CA GLU A 17 0.63 0.87 -10.01
C GLU A 17 0.40 0.10 -8.72
N VAL A 18 0.37 0.83 -7.60
CA VAL A 18 0.00 0.34 -6.26
C VAL A 18 -1.16 1.19 -5.77
N ILE A 19 -2.25 0.54 -5.37
CA ILE A 19 -3.47 1.21 -4.88
C ILE A 19 -3.64 0.89 -3.39
N PHE A 20 -3.56 1.91 -2.55
CA PHE A 20 -3.81 1.77 -1.11
C PHE A 20 -5.30 1.87 -0.83
N LEU A 21 -5.86 0.84 -0.18
CA LEU A 21 -7.25 0.76 0.23
C LEU A 21 -7.35 1.06 1.73
N GLY A 22 -7.49 2.35 2.06
CA GLY A 22 -7.51 2.85 3.44
C GLY A 22 -6.58 4.05 3.67
N PRO A 23 -6.48 4.52 4.93
CA PRO A 23 -5.61 5.62 5.28
C PRO A 23 -4.15 5.31 4.98
N LEU A 24 -3.48 6.23 4.29
CA LEU A 24 -2.03 6.19 4.13
C LEU A 24 -1.40 6.87 5.36
N THR A 25 -0.91 6.08 6.32
CA THR A 25 -0.29 6.64 7.52
C THR A 25 1.08 7.26 7.20
N THR A 26 1.56 8.12 8.09
CA THR A 26 2.87 8.77 7.97
C THR A 26 4.01 7.75 7.87
N GLU A 27 3.91 6.64 8.59
CA GLU A 27 4.92 5.56 8.58
C GLU A 27 4.96 4.85 7.23
N ILE A 28 3.79 4.57 6.64
CA ILE A 28 3.70 3.97 5.31
C ILE A 28 4.26 4.94 4.27
N GLN A 29 3.92 6.23 4.37
CA GLN A 29 4.45 7.26 3.48
C GLN A 29 5.99 7.33 3.54
N ALA A 30 6.56 7.39 4.75
CA ALA A 30 8.02 7.42 4.95
C ALA A 30 8.70 6.14 4.42
N TRP A 31 8.05 4.98 4.56
CA TRP A 31 8.54 3.73 3.96
C TRP A 31 8.54 3.78 2.43
N ILE A 32 7.47 4.30 1.81
CA ILE A 32 7.39 4.46 0.35
C ILE A 32 8.53 5.36 -0.14
N GLU A 33 8.73 6.50 0.51
CA GLU A 33 9.76 7.50 0.15
C GLU A 33 11.18 6.96 0.26
N SER A 34 11.43 6.02 1.18
CA SER A 34 12.74 5.37 1.34
C SER A 34 12.89 4.08 0.53
N SER A 35 11.84 3.64 -0.17
CA SER A 35 11.84 2.40 -0.95
C SER A 35 12.41 2.58 -2.36
N ALA A 36 12.76 1.47 -3.01
CA ALA A 36 13.10 1.45 -4.44
C ALA A 36 11.87 1.30 -5.36
N LEU A 37 10.66 1.60 -4.85
CA LEU A 37 9.42 1.47 -5.60
C LEU A 37 9.36 2.53 -6.71
N THR A 38 9.22 2.09 -7.95
CA THR A 38 9.06 2.97 -9.12
C THR A 38 7.61 3.02 -9.64
N ALA A 39 6.73 2.21 -9.06
CA ALA A 39 5.33 2.15 -9.41
C ALA A 39 4.59 3.45 -9.06
N ARG A 40 3.54 3.76 -9.80
CA ARG A 40 2.64 4.88 -9.44
C ARG A 40 1.88 4.51 -8.17
N VAL A 41 1.94 5.38 -7.16
CA VAL A 41 1.17 5.18 -5.93
C VAL A 41 -0.14 5.95 -6.03
N ARG A 42 -1.26 5.24 -5.86
CA ARG A 42 -2.59 5.83 -5.67
C ARG A 42 -3.05 5.62 -4.23
N ASN A 43 -3.47 6.71 -3.61
CA ASN A 43 -4.06 6.74 -2.28
C ASN A 43 -5.38 7.53 -2.33
N GLY A 44 -6.04 7.69 -1.17
CA GLY A 44 -7.31 8.41 -1.10
C GLY A 44 -8.55 7.53 -1.22
N ASN A 45 -8.39 6.20 -1.25
CA ASN A 45 -9.49 5.24 -1.07
C ASN A 45 -9.88 5.16 0.41
N ILE A 46 -10.25 6.30 0.97
CA ILE A 46 -10.79 6.44 2.32
C ILE A 46 -12.32 6.33 2.26
N PHE A 47 -12.92 6.01 3.40
CA PHE A 47 -14.37 6.00 3.54
C PHE A 47 -14.94 7.39 3.17
N ALA A 48 -15.73 7.45 2.09
CA ALA A 48 -16.32 8.68 1.59
C ALA A 48 -17.81 8.82 1.95
N GLY A 49 -18.46 7.75 2.42
CA GLY A 49 -19.87 7.74 2.79
C GLY A 49 -20.46 6.34 2.95
N GLY A 50 -21.63 6.24 3.59
CA GLY A 50 -22.32 4.99 3.91
C GLY A 50 -22.40 4.71 5.41
N PHE A 51 -22.42 3.45 5.79
CA PHE A 51 -22.40 3.01 7.19
C PHE A 51 -21.06 2.34 7.50
N GLN A 52 -20.37 2.82 8.53
CA GLN A 52 -19.17 2.20 9.06
C GLN A 52 -19.42 1.82 10.52
N ARG A 53 -19.07 0.60 10.90
CA ARG A 53 -19.05 0.20 12.30
C ARG A 53 -17.83 0.84 12.96
N LEU A 54 -18.05 1.71 13.94
CA LEU A 54 -16.97 2.20 14.81
C LEU A 54 -16.44 1.01 15.62
N SER A 55 -15.15 0.73 15.47
CA SER A 55 -14.47 -0.37 16.17
C SER A 55 -13.92 0.04 17.54
N ASP A 56 -14.21 1.25 18.02
CA ASP A 56 -13.65 1.79 19.27
C ASP A 56 -14.53 1.46 20.49
N TRP A 57 -14.99 0.21 20.59
CA TRP A 57 -15.58 -0.29 21.83
C TRP A 57 -14.53 -1.09 22.58
N SER A 58 -13.57 -0.38 23.18
CA SER A 58 -12.81 -0.90 24.32
C SER A 58 -13.74 -0.85 25.54
N ASN A 59 -14.25 -2.00 25.98
CA ASN A 59 -14.65 -2.12 27.37
C ASN A 59 -13.37 -1.99 28.22
N GLU A 60 -13.42 -1.09 29.19
CA GLU A 60 -12.48 -1.03 30.32
C GLU A 60 -12.22 -2.40 30.94
#